data_AF-A0A2S6RU13-F1
#
_entry.id   AF-A0A2S6RU13-F1
#
_cell.length_a   1.000
_cell.length_b   1.000
_cell.length_c   1.000
_cell.angle_alpha   90.00
_cell.angle_beta   90.00
_cell.angle_gamma   90.00
#
_symmetry.space_group_name_H-M   'P 1'
#
loop_
_entity.id
_entity.type
_entity.pdbx_description
1 polymer ?
#
loop_
_entity_poly.entity_id
_entity_poly.type
_entity_poly.pdbx_seq_one_letter_code
_entity_poly.pdbx_strand_id
1 'polypeptide(L)' 'MPDALGWHCKFAVVAPSTNTVVQPEFDKMRPPGVTNHFDRIAVSNM' A
#
# COMPACT_ATOMS: atom_id res chain seq x y z
N MET A 1 18.38 -2.79 12.93
CA MET A 1 18.38 -3.58 11.67
C MET A 1 17.61 -2.79 10.63
N PRO A 2 18.15 -2.60 9.41
CA PRO A 2 17.34 -2.08 8.32
C PRO A 2 16.14 -3.01 8.08
N ASP A 3 15.01 -2.44 7.67
CA ASP A 3 13.80 -3.22 7.40
C ASP A 3 14.07 -4.30 6.33
N ALA A 4 13.62 -5.53 6.57
CA ALA A 4 13.97 -6.67 5.71
C ALA A 4 13.50 -6.49 4.25
N LEU A 5 12.38 -5.80 4.02
CA LEU A 5 11.79 -5.61 2.70
C LEU A 5 11.69 -4.14 2.29
N GLY A 6 11.48 -3.25 3.26
CA GLY A 6 11.34 -1.81 3.12
C GLY A 6 12.61 -1.03 3.45
N TRP A 7 13.80 -1.61 3.20
CA TRP A 7 15.09 -0.98 3.51
C TRP A 7 15.32 0.36 2.80
N HIS A 8 14.62 0.60 1.69
CA HIS A 8 14.69 1.84 0.92
C HIS A 8 13.58 2.82 1.31
N CYS A 9 12.33 2.36 1.39
CA CYS A 9 11.19 3.22 1.77
C CYS A 9 9.96 2.39 2.19
N LYS A 10 9.10 3.00 3.01
CA LYS A 10 7.77 2.50 3.36
C LYS A 10 6.73 3.53 2.90
N PHE A 11 5.85 3.14 1.99
CA PHE A 11 4.86 4.02 1.39
C PHE A 11 3.47 3.72 1.95
N ALA A 12 2.89 4.65 2.70
CA ALA A 12 1.58 4.49 3.30
C ALA A 12 0.47 4.93 2.34
N VAL A 13 -0.56 4.09 2.19
CA VAL A 13 -1.70 4.34 1.30
C VAL A 13 -2.98 3.99 2.02
N VAL A 14 -3.93 4.91 1.99
CA VAL A 14 -5.29 4.71 2.52
C VAL A 14 -6.25 4.84 1.36
N ALA A 15 -7.08 3.81 1.15
CA ALA A 15 -8.08 3.81 0.09
C ALA A 15 -9.47 3.38 0.61
N PRO A 16 -10.56 3.72 -0.10
CA PRO A 16 -11.88 3.17 0.18
C PRO A 16 -11.86 1.63 0.23
N SER A 17 -12.64 1.03 1.13
CA SER A 17 -12.75 -0.43 1.24
C SER A 17 -13.16 -1.11 -0.07
N THR A 18 -13.92 -0.40 -0.91
CA THR A 18 -14.38 -0.82 -2.24
C THR A 18 -13.33 -0.71 -3.33
N ASN A 19 -12.22 0.00 -3.10
CA ASN A 19 -11.18 0.15 -4.10
C ASN A 19 -10.26 -1.07 -4.10
N THR A 20 -10.33 -1.86 -5.17
CA THR A 20 -9.53 -3.07 -5.37
C THR A 20 -8.33 -2.85 -6.29
N VAL A 21 -8.18 -1.66 -6.87
CA VAL A 21 -7.16 -1.36 -7.90
C VAL A 21 -5.87 -0.82 -7.29
N VAL A 22 -5.98 0.03 -6.25
CA VAL A 22 -4.81 0.75 -5.73
C VAL A 22 -3.77 -0.21 -5.18
N GLN A 23 -4.16 -1.21 -4.38
CA GLN A 23 -3.21 -2.17 -3.81
C GLN A 23 -2.39 -2.93 -4.87
N PRO A 24 -2.99 -3.63 -5.86
CA PRO A 24 -2.22 -4.38 -6.86
C PRO A 24 -1.37 -3.48 -7.78
N GLU A 25 -1.86 -2.28 -8.14
CA GLU A 25 -1.08 -1.35 -8.97
C GLU A 25 0.14 -0.82 -8.22
N PHE A 26 0.00 -0.45 -6.94
CA PHE A 26 1.12 0.00 -6.12
C PHE A 26 2.12 -1.14 -5.86
N ASP A 27 1.65 -2.36 -5.70
CA ASP A 27 2.53 -3.53 -5.54
C ASP A 27 3.33 -3.84 -6.81
N LYS A 28 2.75 -3.55 -7.99
CA LYS A 28 3.40 -3.72 -9.29
C LYS A 28 4.39 -2.60 -9.61
N MET A 29 4.11 -1.38 -9.17
CA MET A 29 4.96 -0.21 -9.43
C MET A 29 6.13 -0.04 -8.46
N ARG A 30 6.13 -0.74 -7.31
CA ARG A 30 7.12 -0.48 -6.25
C ARG A 30 8.56 -0.83 -6.72
N PRO A 31 9.54 0.09 -6.56
CA PRO A 31 10.95 -0.22 -6.76
C PRO A 31 11.48 -1.22 -5.72
N PRO A 32 12.64 -1.87 -5.98
CA PRO A 32 13.31 -2.70 -5.00
C PRO A 32 13.57 -1.96 -3.66
N GLY A 33 13.31 -2.64 -2.56
CA GLY A 33 13.46 -2.09 -1.21
C GLY A 33 12.32 -1.18 -0.75
N VAL A 34 11.29 -0.99 -1.58
CA VAL A 34 10.08 -0.23 -1.20
C VAL A 34 8.95 -1.20 -0.84
N THR A 35 8.26 -0.93 0.27
CA THR A 35 7.07 -1.66 0.70
C THR A 35 5.87 -0.73 0.83
N ASN A 36 4.69 -1.23 0.47
CA ASN A 36 3.43 -0.51 0.61
C ASN A 36 2.77 -0.91 1.93
N HIS A 37 2.42 0.07 2.76
CA HIS A 37 1.55 -0.11 3.92
C HIS A 37 0.15 0.35 3.54
N PHE A 38 -0.72 -0.60 3.21
CA PHE A 38 -2.05 -0.33 2.67
C PHE A 38 -3.13 -0.55 3.73
N ASP A 39 -3.96 0.45 3.96
CA ASP A 39 -5.12 0.37 4.85
C ASP A 39 -6.42 0.80 4.13
N ARG A 40 -7.55 0.33 4.64
CA ARG A 40 -8.88 0.52 4.03
C ARG A 40 -9.80 1.29 4.96
N ILE A 41 -10.41 2.35 4.43
CA ILE A 41 -11.48 3.08 5.13
C ILE A 41 -12.85 2.53 4.75
N ALA A 42 -13.69 2.28 5.75
CA ALA A 42 -15.09 1.94 5.52
C ALA A 42 -15.83 3.15 4.94
N VAL A 43 -16.45 2.98 3.78
CA VAL A 43 -17.31 4.01 3.19
C VAL A 43 -18.76 3.64 3.49
N SER A 44 -19.41 4.43 4.34
CA SER A 44 -20.82 4.23 4.70
C SER A 44 -21.72 5.04 3.77
N ASN A 45 -22.08 4.45 2.63
CA ASN A 45 -23.25 4.82 1.82
C ASN A 45 -23.55 3.77 0.73
N MET A 46 -23.14 2.51 0.96
CA MET A 46 -23.53 1.37 0.13
C MET A 46 -24.83 0.77 0.66
#